data_AF-A0A6P6C360-F1
#
_entry.id   AF-A0A6P6C360-F1
#
_cell.length_a   1.000
_cell.length_b   1.000
_cell.length_c   1.000
_cell.angle_alpha   90.00
_cell.angle_beta   90.00
_cell.angle_gamma   90.00
#
_symmetry.space_group_name_H-M   'P 1'
#
loop_
_entity.id
_entity.type
_entity.pdbx_description
1 polymer ?
#
loop_
_entity_poly.entity_id
_entity_poly.type
_entity_poly.pdbx_seq_one_letter_code
_entity_poly.pdbx_strand_id
1 'polypeptide(L)'
;MCPDPGTPENGRRAGADFRVGANVQFSCEDNYVLQGSKSITCQRVTGTLAAWSDHRPICRARTCGSNLRGPSGTITSPNYPVQYEDNAHCVWVITTSDPDKVIKLAFEEFELERGYDTLTVGDAGKVGDARTVLYVLTGSSVPDLIVSMSNQMWLHLQSDDSIASPGFKAVYQ
;
A
#
# COMPACT_ATOMS: atom_id res chain seq x y z
N MET A 1 8.16 24.86 24.37
CA MET A 1 7.89 23.40 24.41
C MET A 1 7.07 23.06 23.19
N CYS A 2 7.23 21.86 22.65
CA CYS A 2 6.42 21.41 21.53
C CYS A 2 5.04 20.93 22.02
N PRO A 3 3.99 21.00 21.19
CA PRO A 3 2.68 20.42 21.51
C PRO A 3 2.77 18.90 21.57
N ASP A 4 1.86 18.23 22.28
CA ASP A 4 1.83 16.75 22.28
C ASP A 4 1.56 16.25 20.85
N PRO A 5 2.49 15.48 20.24
CA PRO A 5 2.32 14.99 18.89
C PRO A 5 1.24 13.92 18.79
N GLY A 6 0.68 13.39 19.88
CA GLY A 6 -0.32 12.31 19.88
C GLY A 6 0.28 10.92 19.65
N THR A 7 -0.55 9.90 19.64
CA THR A 7 -0.17 8.51 19.30
C THR A 7 -0.84 8.14 17.98
N PRO A 8 -0.14 7.49 17.03
CA PRO A 8 -0.76 7.01 15.80
C PRO A 8 -1.86 5.99 16.11
N GLU A 9 -2.93 5.98 15.31
CA GLU A 9 -3.94 4.91 15.37
C GLU A 9 -3.28 3.57 14.99
N ASN A 10 -3.60 2.47 15.71
CA ASN A 10 -2.92 1.17 15.57
C ASN A 10 -1.39 1.26 15.77
N GLY A 11 -0.95 2.19 16.62
CA GLY A 11 0.46 2.42 16.91
C GLY A 11 0.73 2.81 18.35
N ARG A 12 2.01 2.99 18.66
CA ARG A 12 2.54 3.29 19.98
C ARG A 12 3.56 4.42 19.89
N ARG A 13 3.68 5.14 21.00
CA ARG A 13 4.65 6.21 21.17
C ARG A 13 5.49 5.95 22.42
N ALA A 14 6.81 6.03 22.26
CA ALA A 14 7.76 6.00 23.37
C ALA A 14 8.32 7.41 23.61
N GLY A 15 8.16 7.90 24.84
CA GLY A 15 8.54 9.25 25.24
C GLY A 15 7.33 10.14 25.54
N ALA A 16 7.49 10.97 26.58
CA ALA A 16 6.48 11.92 27.04
C ALA A 16 7.08 13.30 27.40
N ASP A 17 8.37 13.52 27.10
CA ASP A 17 9.00 14.83 27.24
C ASP A 17 8.81 15.63 25.94
N PHE A 18 8.39 16.88 26.07
CA PHE A 18 8.12 17.81 24.96
C PHE A 18 8.98 19.09 25.06
N ARG A 19 10.00 19.08 25.91
CA ARG A 19 11.00 20.16 25.98
C ARG A 19 11.88 20.16 24.73
N VAL A 20 12.48 21.31 24.44
CA VAL A 20 13.42 21.43 23.33
C VAL A 20 14.58 20.45 23.55
N GLY A 21 14.90 19.68 22.51
CA GLY A 21 15.88 18.59 22.54
C GLY A 21 15.27 17.21 22.85
N ALA A 22 14.02 17.13 23.30
CA ALA A 22 13.36 15.84 23.53
C ALA A 22 13.12 15.10 22.22
N ASN A 23 13.33 13.78 22.24
CA ASN A 23 13.08 12.88 21.13
C ASN A 23 11.95 11.92 21.51
N VAL A 24 11.02 11.72 20.57
CA VAL A 24 9.87 10.84 20.75
C VAL A 24 9.88 9.85 19.60
N GLN A 25 9.75 8.56 19.93
CA GLN A 25 9.78 7.46 18.97
C GLN A 25 8.40 6.86 18.76
N PHE A 26 8.15 6.37 17.54
CA PHE A 26 6.89 5.74 17.18
C PHE A 26 7.11 4.31 16.67
N SER A 27 6.14 3.47 16.92
CA SER A 27 6.06 2.11 16.38
C SER A 27 4.61 1.75 16.07
N CYS A 28 4.39 0.73 15.24
CA CYS A 28 3.05 0.24 14.91
C CYS A 28 2.76 -1.10 15.60
N GLU A 29 1.47 -1.42 15.73
CA GLU A 29 1.01 -2.73 16.16
C GLU A 29 1.23 -3.79 15.06
N ASP A 30 1.09 -5.07 15.41
CA ASP A 30 1.29 -6.18 14.48
C ASP A 30 0.37 -6.06 13.26
N ASN A 31 0.90 -6.32 12.08
CA ASN A 31 0.27 -6.11 10.77
C ASN A 31 0.10 -4.64 10.35
N TYR A 32 0.78 -3.69 11.00
CA TYR A 32 0.85 -2.31 10.55
C TYR A 32 2.29 -1.86 10.35
N VAL A 33 2.51 -1.01 9.35
CA VAL A 33 3.81 -0.43 8.99
C VAL A 33 3.78 1.08 9.24
N LEU A 34 4.87 1.61 9.78
CA LEU A 34 5.00 3.01 10.16
C LEU A 34 5.35 3.86 8.93
N GLN A 35 4.43 4.71 8.52
CA GLN A 35 4.60 5.67 7.43
C GLN A 35 5.06 7.03 7.99
N GLY A 36 6.29 7.42 7.67
CA GLY A 36 6.92 8.68 8.09
C GLY A 36 8.08 8.50 9.06
N SER A 37 8.47 9.57 9.75
CA SER A 37 9.62 9.57 10.65
C SER A 37 9.43 8.65 11.87
N LYS A 38 10.31 7.65 12.02
CA LYS A 38 10.35 6.75 13.20
C LYS A 38 10.56 7.50 14.52
N SER A 39 11.18 8.67 14.47
CA SER A 39 11.32 9.55 15.62
C SER A 39 11.28 11.01 15.21
N ILE A 40 10.71 11.84 16.07
CA ILE A 40 10.69 13.30 15.91
C ILE A 40 11.37 13.97 17.10
N THR A 41 12.03 15.09 16.85
CA THR A 41 12.76 15.84 17.87
C THR A 41 12.18 17.24 18.03
N CYS A 42 11.98 17.69 19.26
CA CYS A 42 11.47 19.03 19.53
C CYS A 42 12.58 20.06 19.32
N GLN A 43 12.47 20.86 18.27
CA GLN A 43 13.47 21.84 17.86
C GLN A 43 13.01 23.25 18.20
N ARG A 44 13.97 24.13 18.50
CA ARG A 44 13.71 25.56 18.65
C ARG A 44 13.67 26.19 17.26
N VAL A 45 12.53 26.80 16.92
CA VAL A 45 12.34 27.50 15.63
C VAL A 45 12.74 28.97 15.77
N THR A 46 12.31 29.63 16.84
CA THR A 46 12.70 31.01 17.18
C THR A 46 12.95 31.14 18.69
N GLY A 47 13.30 32.34 19.17
CA GLY A 47 13.55 32.57 20.60
C GLY A 47 12.43 32.06 21.53
N THR A 48 11.18 32.12 21.08
CA THR A 48 9.98 31.71 21.84
C THR A 48 9.26 30.48 21.27
N LEU A 49 9.45 30.14 19.99
CA LEU A 49 8.72 29.06 19.32
C LEU A 49 9.54 27.76 19.27
N ALA A 50 8.88 26.64 19.57
CA ALA A 50 9.42 25.30 19.38
C ALA A 50 8.42 24.45 18.57
N ALA A 51 8.94 23.63 17.67
CA ALA A 51 8.14 22.72 16.83
C ALA A 51 8.86 21.38 16.68
N TRP A 52 8.11 20.33 16.38
CA TRP A 52 8.69 19.03 16.05
C TRP A 52 9.41 19.09 14.71
N SER A 53 10.47 18.30 14.58
CA SER A 53 11.24 18.15 13.35
C SER A 53 10.44 17.56 12.19
N ASP A 54 9.34 16.87 12.48
CA ASP A 54 8.41 16.30 11.51
C ASP A 54 7.02 16.10 12.15
N HIS A 55 6.03 15.75 11.34
CA HIS A 55 4.69 15.40 11.79
C HIS A 55 4.64 14.01 12.46
N ARG A 56 3.56 13.74 13.19
CA ARG A 56 3.28 12.41 13.74
C ARG A 56 3.10 11.42 12.57
N PRO A 57 3.81 10.27 12.55
CA PRO A 57 3.67 9.26 11.52
C PRO A 57 2.32 8.55 11.59
N ILE A 58 1.99 7.79 10.54
CA ILE A 58 0.74 7.04 10.41
C ILE A 58 1.05 5.55 10.38
N CYS A 59 0.28 4.73 11.08
CA CYS A 59 0.38 3.27 10.94
C CYS A 59 -0.62 2.79 9.88
N ARG A 60 -0.13 2.09 8.85
CA ARG A 60 -0.94 1.55 7.75
C ARG A 60 -0.92 0.03 7.78
N ALA A 61 -2.06 -0.60 7.52
CA ALA A 61 -2.14 -2.05 7.51
C ALA A 61 -1.23 -2.63 6.41
N ARG A 62 -0.49 -3.69 6.77
CA ARG A 62 0.36 -4.49 5.89
C ARG A 62 -0.46 -5.28 4.88
N THR A 63 -1.68 -5.67 5.28
CA THR A 63 -2.69 -6.19 4.38
C THR A 63 -3.51 -5.03 3.80
N CYS A 64 -3.68 -5.03 2.48
CA CYS A 64 -4.42 -3.96 1.82
C CYS A 64 -5.30 -4.48 0.68
N GLY A 65 -6.00 -3.57 0.00
CA GLY A 65 -6.87 -3.86 -1.12
C GLY A 65 -8.35 -3.80 -0.78
N SER A 66 -9.21 -4.19 -1.72
CA SER A 66 -10.65 -3.97 -1.62
C SER A 66 -11.47 -4.92 -2.49
N ASN A 67 -12.75 -5.08 -2.13
CA ASN A 67 -13.73 -5.74 -2.98
C ASN A 67 -14.40 -4.69 -3.87
N LEU A 68 -14.17 -4.79 -5.17
CA LEU A 68 -14.64 -3.85 -6.18
C LEU A 68 -15.84 -4.45 -6.92
N ARG A 69 -16.88 -3.64 -7.07
CA ARG A 69 -18.10 -3.99 -7.79
C ARG A 69 -18.47 -2.83 -8.70
N GLY A 70 -18.89 -3.14 -9.91
CA GLY A 70 -19.29 -2.15 -10.90
C GLY A 70 -18.79 -2.49 -12.28
N PRO A 71 -19.22 -1.73 -13.30
CA PRO A 71 -18.84 -1.95 -14.68
C PRO A 71 -17.42 -1.48 -15.00
N SER A 72 -16.83 -0.61 -14.17
CA SER A 72 -15.45 -0.14 -14.33
C SER A 72 -14.91 0.49 -13.05
N GLY A 73 -13.59 0.69 -12.99
CA GLY A 73 -12.94 1.41 -11.90
C GLY A 73 -11.42 1.41 -12.02
N THR A 74 -10.76 2.02 -11.03
CA THR A 74 -9.31 2.18 -10.99
C THR A 74 -8.74 1.47 -9.76
N ILE A 75 -7.61 0.80 -9.93
CA ILE A 75 -6.86 0.11 -8.88
C ILE A 75 -5.45 0.68 -8.87
N THR A 76 -4.96 1.03 -7.69
CA THR A 76 -3.57 1.44 -7.50
C THR A 76 -2.93 0.61 -6.41
N SER A 77 -1.62 0.41 -6.51
CA SER A 77 -0.82 0.00 -5.35
C SER A 77 -0.97 1.00 -4.20
N PRO A 78 -0.69 0.59 -2.94
CA PRO A 78 -0.60 1.52 -1.83
C PRO A 78 0.31 2.70 -2.13
N ASN A 79 -0.06 3.88 -1.63
CA ASN A 79 0.72 5.12 -1.72
C ASN A 79 1.00 5.66 -3.13
N TYR A 80 0.63 4.95 -4.20
CA TYR A 80 0.85 5.39 -5.57
C TYR A 80 0.44 6.88 -5.79
N PRO A 81 1.29 7.72 -6.43
CA PRO A 81 2.51 7.37 -7.17
C PRO A 81 3.79 7.29 -6.33
N VAL A 82 3.68 7.32 -4.99
CA VAL A 82 4.79 7.04 -4.08
C VAL A 82 4.94 5.53 -3.91
N GLN A 83 6.14 5.09 -3.51
CA GLN A 83 6.44 3.68 -3.35
C GLN A 83 5.47 2.95 -2.41
N TYR A 84 5.15 1.70 -2.76
CA TYR A 84 4.42 0.81 -1.86
C TYR A 84 5.29 0.44 -0.65
N GLU A 85 4.68 -0.18 0.36
CA GLU A 85 5.40 -0.60 1.57
C GLU A 85 6.11 -1.94 1.35
N ASP A 86 7.24 -2.13 2.02
CA ASP A 86 7.89 -3.43 2.11
C ASP A 86 6.95 -4.42 2.85
N ASN A 87 6.99 -5.68 2.44
CA ASN A 87 6.19 -6.80 2.93
C ASN A 87 4.67 -6.59 2.79
N ALA A 88 4.23 -5.82 1.80
CA ALA A 88 2.84 -5.60 1.51
C ALA A 88 2.18 -6.90 1.03
N HIS A 89 0.95 -7.14 1.50
CA HIS A 89 0.10 -8.24 1.05
C HIS A 89 -1.27 -7.68 0.68
N CYS A 90 -1.42 -7.26 -0.58
CA CYS A 90 -2.61 -6.56 -1.02
C CYS A 90 -3.46 -7.39 -1.96
N VAL A 91 -4.75 -7.48 -1.67
CA VAL A 91 -5.70 -8.27 -2.45
C VAL A 91 -6.86 -7.40 -2.91
N TRP A 92 -7.03 -7.31 -4.22
CA TRP A 92 -8.23 -6.73 -4.82
C TRP A 92 -9.05 -7.82 -5.48
N VAL A 93 -10.36 -7.81 -5.25
CA VAL A 93 -11.29 -8.73 -5.93
C VAL A 93 -12.31 -7.90 -6.68
N ILE A 94 -12.31 -8.02 -7.99
CA ILE A 94 -13.23 -7.34 -8.90
C ILE A 94 -14.34 -8.33 -9.24
N THR A 95 -15.59 -7.93 -9.08
CA THR A 95 -16.75 -8.75 -9.47
C THR A 95 -17.74 -7.91 -10.27
N THR A 96 -18.01 -8.30 -11.50
CA THR A 96 -19.08 -7.69 -12.31
C THR A 96 -20.44 -8.31 -11.95
N SER A 97 -21.48 -7.48 -11.99
CA SER A 97 -22.85 -7.86 -11.68
C SER A 97 -23.50 -8.74 -12.74
N ASP A 98 -22.99 -8.68 -13.97
CA ASP A 98 -23.48 -9.48 -15.10
C ASP A 98 -22.62 -10.75 -15.22
N PRO A 99 -23.16 -11.96 -14.99
CA PRO A 99 -22.41 -13.20 -15.01
C PRO A 99 -21.86 -13.56 -16.40
N ASP A 100 -22.41 -12.97 -17.48
CA ASP A 100 -21.99 -13.25 -18.85
C ASP A 100 -20.89 -12.27 -19.34
N LYS A 101 -20.44 -11.35 -18.47
CA LYS A 101 -19.38 -10.40 -18.77
C LYS A 101 -18.04 -10.85 -18.21
N VAL A 102 -16.99 -10.53 -18.96
CA VAL A 102 -15.60 -10.65 -18.54
C VAL A 102 -15.06 -9.30 -18.14
N ILE A 103 -13.98 -9.30 -17.36
CA ILE A 103 -13.28 -8.12 -16.85
C ILE A 103 -12.01 -7.94 -17.67
N LYS A 104 -11.81 -6.74 -18.20
CA LYS A 104 -10.62 -6.32 -18.91
C LYS A 104 -9.80 -5.42 -18.01
N LEU A 105 -8.55 -5.81 -17.72
CA LEU A 105 -7.62 -5.07 -16.88
C LEU A 105 -6.48 -4.51 -17.75
N ALA A 106 -6.33 -3.19 -17.74
CA ALA A 106 -5.25 -2.48 -18.44
C ALA A 106 -4.42 -1.68 -17.44
N PHE A 107 -3.09 -1.74 -17.57
CA PHE A 107 -2.18 -0.96 -16.76
C PHE A 107 -1.81 0.34 -17.50
N GLU A 108 -1.96 1.47 -16.82
CA GLU A 108 -1.43 2.76 -17.29
C GLU A 108 0.06 2.87 -16.93
N GLU A 109 0.42 2.44 -15.72
CA GLU A 109 1.78 2.42 -15.19
C GLU A 109 2.01 1.15 -14.39
N PHE A 110 3.23 0.61 -14.46
CA PHE A 110 3.63 -0.60 -13.75
C PHE A 110 5.13 -0.61 -13.47
N GLU A 111 5.49 -0.58 -12.19
CA GLU A 111 6.87 -0.65 -11.71
C GLU A 111 6.91 -1.32 -10.33
N LEU A 112 7.36 -2.58 -10.32
CA LEU A 112 7.68 -3.36 -9.11
C LEU A 112 9.17 -3.72 -9.10
N GLU A 113 9.69 -4.11 -7.94
CA GLU A 113 11.02 -4.69 -7.86
C GLU A 113 11.09 -5.98 -8.69
N ARG A 114 12.03 -6.02 -9.63
CA ARG A 114 12.14 -7.12 -10.59
C ARG A 114 12.61 -8.41 -9.91
N GLY A 115 11.74 -9.41 -9.90
CA GLY A 115 12.03 -10.78 -9.46
C GLY A 115 11.83 -11.03 -7.97
N TYR A 116 11.50 -10.00 -7.20
CA TYR A 116 11.31 -10.04 -5.75
C TYR A 116 9.86 -9.71 -5.41
N ASP A 117 9.36 -8.61 -5.96
CA ASP A 117 7.97 -8.19 -5.80
C ASP A 117 7.11 -8.65 -6.97
N THR A 118 5.90 -9.11 -6.65
CA THR A 118 5.00 -9.67 -7.66
C THR A 118 3.59 -9.15 -7.54
N LEU A 119 2.97 -8.85 -8.69
CA LEU A 119 1.52 -8.72 -8.82
C LEU A 119 0.99 -9.95 -9.55
N THR A 120 0.33 -10.83 -8.81
CA THR A 120 -0.34 -12.01 -9.38
C THR A 120 -1.77 -11.65 -9.76
N VAL A 121 -2.16 -11.92 -11.00
CA VAL A 121 -3.53 -11.73 -11.51
C VAL A 121 -4.15 -13.11 -11.73
N GLY A 122 -5.33 -13.34 -11.18
CA GLY A 122 -6.07 -14.58 -11.33
C GLY A 122 -7.55 -14.37 -11.59
N ASP A 123 -8.18 -15.42 -12.08
CA ASP A 123 -9.61 -15.50 -12.36
C ASP A 123 -10.40 -15.94 -11.12
N ALA A 124 -11.73 -16.02 -11.22
CA ALA A 124 -12.63 -16.49 -10.16
C ALA A 124 -12.07 -17.65 -9.31
N GLY A 125 -12.49 -17.70 -8.05
CA GLY A 125 -12.10 -18.76 -7.12
C GLY A 125 -11.33 -18.21 -5.93
N LYS A 126 -10.50 -19.06 -5.32
CA LYS A 126 -9.72 -18.68 -4.14
C LYS A 126 -8.49 -17.88 -4.57
N VAL A 127 -8.33 -16.67 -4.02
CA VAL A 127 -7.14 -15.84 -4.21
C VAL A 127 -5.87 -16.65 -3.88
N GLY A 128 -4.91 -16.62 -4.80
CA GLY A 128 -3.65 -17.37 -4.67
C GLY A 128 -3.72 -18.84 -5.09
N ASP A 129 -4.86 -19.35 -5.55
CA ASP A 129 -4.92 -20.69 -6.16
C ASP A 129 -4.24 -20.68 -7.53
N ALA A 130 -3.11 -21.39 -7.63
CA ALA A 130 -2.30 -21.51 -8.83
C ALA A 130 -3.08 -21.99 -10.06
N ARG A 131 -4.20 -22.72 -9.89
CA ARG A 131 -5.06 -23.18 -10.99
C ARG A 131 -5.81 -22.06 -11.70
N THR A 132 -5.98 -20.93 -11.03
CA THR A 132 -6.76 -19.77 -11.49
C THR A 132 -5.87 -18.59 -11.87
N VAL A 133 -4.55 -18.72 -11.72
CA VAL A 133 -3.59 -17.66 -12.07
C VAL A 133 -3.53 -17.50 -13.58
N LEU A 134 -3.69 -16.25 -14.02
CA LEU A 134 -3.54 -15.83 -15.41
C LEU A 134 -2.12 -15.35 -15.67
N TYR A 135 -1.61 -14.48 -14.80
CA TYR A 135 -0.29 -13.85 -14.93
C TYR A 135 0.38 -13.64 -13.57
N VAL A 136 1.71 -13.72 -13.56
CA VAL A 136 2.55 -13.25 -12.45
C VAL A 136 3.45 -12.17 -13.02
N LEU A 137 3.27 -10.94 -12.55
CA LEU A 137 3.91 -9.74 -13.10
C LEU A 137 4.96 -9.21 -12.14
N THR A 138 6.07 -8.70 -12.66
CA THR A 138 7.18 -8.13 -11.90
C THR A 138 8.01 -7.18 -12.77
N GLY A 139 8.85 -6.34 -12.17
CA GLY A 139 9.68 -5.37 -12.88
C GLY A 139 8.88 -4.16 -13.39
N SER A 140 9.40 -3.51 -14.44
CA SER A 140 8.91 -2.22 -14.95
C SER A 140 8.27 -2.27 -16.34
N SER A 141 8.03 -3.47 -16.89
CA SER A 141 7.35 -3.60 -18.17
C SER A 141 5.85 -3.54 -17.97
N VAL A 142 5.20 -2.54 -18.58
CA VAL A 142 3.73 -2.44 -18.61
C VAL A 142 3.16 -3.66 -19.35
N PRO A 143 2.31 -4.49 -18.71
CA PRO A 143 1.72 -5.67 -19.36
C PRO A 143 0.70 -5.31 -20.44
N ASP A 144 0.51 -6.23 -21.39
CA ASP A 144 -0.62 -6.17 -22.33
C ASP A 144 -1.96 -6.33 -21.61
N LEU A 145 -3.06 -6.02 -22.32
CA LEU A 145 -4.42 -6.15 -21.79
C LEU A 145 -4.69 -7.57 -21.27
N ILE A 146 -5.03 -7.68 -19.99
CA ILE A 146 -5.41 -8.95 -19.36
C ILE A 146 -6.93 -9.06 -19.34
N VAL A 147 -7.47 -10.20 -19.76
CA VAL A 147 -8.93 -10.43 -19.79
C VAL A 147 -9.24 -11.67 -18.95
N SER A 148 -10.21 -11.57 -18.04
CA SER A 148 -10.70 -12.72 -17.29
C SER A 148 -11.50 -13.68 -18.18
N MET A 149 -11.65 -14.92 -17.73
CA MET A 149 -12.53 -15.93 -18.33
C MET A 149 -13.88 -16.01 -17.59
N SER A 150 -14.04 -15.26 -16.49
CA SER A 150 -15.28 -15.19 -15.71
C SER A 150 -15.68 -13.76 -15.37
N ASN A 151 -16.79 -13.61 -14.64
CA ASN A 151 -17.27 -12.36 -14.09
C ASN A 151 -16.53 -11.91 -12.81
N GLN A 152 -15.43 -12.57 -12.45
CA GLN A 152 -14.60 -12.21 -11.31
C GLN A 152 -13.11 -12.31 -11.64
N MET A 153 -12.34 -11.37 -11.12
CA MET A 153 -10.88 -11.32 -11.25
C MET A 153 -10.30 -10.90 -9.90
N TRP A 154 -9.17 -11.47 -9.50
CA TRP A 154 -8.43 -11.02 -8.34
C TRP A 154 -7.00 -10.63 -8.69
N LEU A 155 -6.49 -9.65 -7.95
CA LEU A 155 -5.11 -9.18 -8.01
C LEU A 155 -4.50 -9.36 -6.62
N HIS A 156 -3.28 -9.89 -6.56
CA HIS A 156 -2.54 -10.10 -5.33
C HIS A 156 -1.12 -9.52 -5.48
N LEU A 157 -0.88 -8.36 -4.87
CA LEU A 157 0.45 -7.78 -4.75
C LEU A 157 1.11 -8.34 -3.50
N GLN A 158 2.32 -8.88 -3.67
CA GLN A 158 3.17 -9.33 -2.59
C GLN A 158 4.57 -8.74 -2.78
N SER A 159 5.04 -7.98 -1.78
CA SER A 159 6.42 -7.47 -1.74
C SER A 159 7.28 -8.14 -0.68
N ASP A 160 8.60 -8.07 -0.84
CA ASP A 160 9.59 -8.59 0.11
C ASP A 160 9.98 -7.55 1.18
N ASP A 161 11.04 -7.78 1.96
CA ASP A 161 11.42 -6.90 3.07
C ASP A 161 12.26 -5.67 2.67
N SER A 162 12.44 -5.40 1.38
CA SER A 162 13.22 -4.26 0.90
C SER A 162 12.80 -3.75 -0.48
N ILE A 163 13.43 -2.63 -0.91
CA ILE A 163 13.39 -2.09 -2.29
C ILE A 163 11.97 -1.97 -2.88
N ALA A 164 11.17 -1.05 -2.33
CA ALA A 164 9.91 -0.69 -2.97
C ALA A 164 10.08 0.23 -4.20
N SER A 165 9.17 0.06 -5.17
CA SER A 165 9.03 0.89 -6.38
C SER A 165 7.73 1.70 -6.34
N PRO A 166 7.51 2.69 -7.24
CA PRO A 166 6.26 3.48 -7.30
C PRO A 166 4.97 2.64 -7.40
N GLY A 167 5.06 1.41 -7.91
CA GLY A 167 3.96 0.45 -7.96
C GLY A 167 3.18 0.52 -9.27
N PHE A 168 1.85 0.49 -9.20
CA PHE A 168 1.03 0.41 -10.41
C PHE A 168 -0.26 1.22 -10.32
N LYS A 169 -0.75 1.60 -11.50
CA LYS A 169 -2.10 2.11 -11.72
C LYS A 169 -2.75 1.35 -12.86
N ALA A 170 -3.89 0.74 -12.57
CA ALA A 170 -4.65 -0.05 -13.52
C ALA A 170 -6.11 0.39 -13.56
N VAL A 171 -6.74 0.19 -14.72
CA VAL A 171 -8.16 0.42 -14.94
C VAL A 171 -8.81 -0.89 -15.35
N TYR A 172 -9.97 -1.19 -14.78
CA TYR A 172 -10.80 -2.32 -15.17
C TYR A 172 -12.11 -1.85 -15.81
N GLN A 173 -12.63 -2.65 -16.74
CA GLN A 173 -13.92 -2.47 -17.41
C GLN A 173 -14.49 -3.79 -17.96
#